data_AF-A0A2T3KL48-F1
#
_entry.id   AF-A0A2T3KL48-F1
#
_cell.length_a   1.000
_cell.length_b   1.000
_cell.length_c   1.000
_cell.angle_alpha   90.00
_cell.angle_beta   90.00
_cell.angle_gamma   90.00
#
_symmetry.space_group_name_H-M   'P 1'
#
loop_
_entity.id
_entity.type
_entity.pdbx_description
1 polymer ?
#
loop_
_entity_poly.entity_id
_entity_poly.type
_entity_poly.pdbx_seq_one_letter_code
_entity_poly.pdbx_strand_id
1 'polypeptide(L)' 'MASQKRTDELKRLVLLAGSFSKAETLIKSVKGVAPTASAIRKSTLGAGTDYVVQSYVNDLIAALASSQQ' A
#
# COMPACT_ATOMS: atom_id res chain seq x y z
N MET A 1 3.23 14.99 7.72
CA MET A 1 4.05 14.15 6.83
C MET A 1 4.15 12.79 7.49
N ALA A 2 4.11 11.69 6.72
CA ALA A 2 4.17 10.35 7.32
C ALA A 2 5.57 10.05 7.86
N SER A 3 5.66 9.26 8.93
CA SER A 3 6.92 8.82 9.50
C SER A 3 7.70 7.90 8.55
N GLN A 4 9.04 8.00 8.63
CA GLN A 4 9.97 7.16 7.84
C GLN A 4 9.66 5.65 8.00
N LYS A 5 9.34 5.23 9.23
CA LYS A 5 9.00 3.84 9.55
C LYS A 5 7.80 3.35 8.73
N ARG A 6 6.73 4.15 8.65
CA ARG A 6 5.52 3.78 7.90
C ARG A 6 5.74 3.82 6.39
N THR A 7 6.49 4.78 5.90
CA THR A 7 6.80 4.87 4.47
C THR A 7 7.67 3.69 4.02
N ASP A 8 8.63 3.26 4.84
CA ASP A 8 9.49 2.12 4.57
C ASP A 8 8.73 0.79 4.60
N GLU A 9 7.78 0.65 5.53
CA GLU A 9 6.89 -0.49 5.60
C GLU A 9 6.00 -0.60 4.36
N LEU A 10 5.34 0.50 3.96
CA LEU A 10 4.56 0.55 2.73
C LEU A 10 5.42 0.19 1.51
N LYS A 11 6.65 0.72 1.44
CA LYS A 11 7.58 0.43 0.35
C LYS A 11 7.94 -1.05 0.27
N ARG A 12 8.18 -1.71 1.40
CA ARG A 12 8.42 -3.17 1.45
C ARG A 12 7.22 -3.97 0.94
N LEU A 13 6.01 -3.62 1.37
CA LEU A 13 4.79 -4.32 0.94
C LEU A 13 4.54 -4.16 -0.56
N VAL A 14 4.78 -2.97 -1.11
CA VAL A 14 4.68 -2.73 -2.56
C VAL A 14 5.71 -3.56 -3.34
N LEU A 15 6.92 -3.74 -2.81
CA LEU A 15 7.91 -4.63 -3.43
C LEU A 15 7.44 -6.10 -3.41
N LEU A 16 6.81 -6.56 -2.33
CA LEU A 16 6.21 -7.90 -2.25
C LEU A 16 5.05 -8.08 -3.24
N ALA A 17 4.24 -7.04 -3.44
CA ALA A 17 3.20 -7.01 -4.46
C ALA A 17 3.77 -6.98 -5.90
N GLY A 18 5.04 -6.58 -6.06
CA GLY A 18 5.79 -6.55 -7.31
C GLY A 18 5.77 -5.21 -8.05
N SER A 19 4.67 -4.47 -8.02
CA SER A 19 4.61 -3.10 -8.58
C SER A 19 3.50 -2.27 -7.94
N PHE A 20 3.55 -0.95 -8.11
CA PHE A 20 2.49 -0.05 -7.62
C PHE A 20 1.11 -0.37 -8.24
N SER A 21 1.08 -0.69 -9.54
CA SER A 21 -0.16 -1.10 -10.22
C SER A 21 -0.68 -2.44 -9.72
N LYS A 22 0.21 -3.41 -9.43
CA LYS A 22 -0.18 -4.68 -8.81
C LYS A 22 -0.71 -4.49 -7.40
N ALA A 23 -0.08 -3.63 -6.60
CA ALA A 23 -0.56 -3.27 -5.27
C ALA A 23 -1.98 -2.69 -5.30
N GLU A 24 -2.26 -1.76 -6.23
CA GLU A 24 -3.61 -1.23 -6.45
C GLU A 24 -4.61 -2.34 -6.81
N THR A 25 -4.29 -3.18 -7.80
CA THR A 25 -5.17 -4.28 -8.23
C THR A 25 -5.43 -5.28 -7.09
N LEU A 26 -4.41 -5.63 -6.31
CA LEU A 26 -4.52 -6.55 -5.16
C LEU A 26 -5.42 -5.98 -4.06
N ILE A 27 -5.23 -4.72 -3.68
CA ILE A 27 -6.12 -4.07 -2.70
C ILE A 27 -7.55 -4.05 -3.24
N LYS A 28 -7.71 -3.70 -4.52
CA LYS A 28 -9.02 -3.59 -5.17
C LYS A 28 -9.73 -4.94 -5.26
N SER A 29 -9.02 -6.04 -5.48
CA SER A 29 -9.62 -7.38 -5.54
C SER A 29 -10.15 -7.86 -4.18
N VAL A 30 -9.59 -7.38 -3.07
CA VAL A 30 -10.02 -7.77 -1.72
C VAL A 30 -11.07 -6.80 -1.13
N LYS A 31 -10.87 -5.48 -1.25
CA LYS A 31 -11.77 -4.47 -0.65
C LYS A 31 -12.80 -3.88 -1.63
N GLY A 32 -12.68 -4.14 -2.93
CA GLY A 32 -13.48 -3.49 -3.98
C GLY A 32 -13.08 -2.04 -4.29
N VAL A 33 -12.32 -1.39 -3.39
CA VAL A 33 -11.79 -0.03 -3.53
C VAL A 33 -10.31 -0.01 -3.20
N ALA A 34 -9.53 0.82 -3.91
CA ALA A 34 -8.10 0.97 -3.68
C ALA A 34 -7.64 2.41 -3.92
N PRO A 35 -6.59 2.88 -3.23
CA PRO A 35 -5.86 4.07 -3.65
C PRO A 35 -5.19 3.82 -5.00
N THR A 36 -5.07 4.87 -5.81
CA THR A 36 -4.42 4.78 -7.12
C THR A 36 -2.93 4.48 -6.96
N ALA A 37 -2.31 3.82 -7.94
CA ALA A 37 -0.88 3.54 -7.96
C ALA A 37 -0.02 4.80 -7.76
N SER A 38 -0.47 5.95 -8.26
CA SER A 38 0.18 7.24 -8.05
C SER A 38 0.11 7.71 -6.59
N ALA A 39 -1.04 7.52 -5.92
CA ALA A 39 -1.19 7.83 -4.50
C ALA A 39 -0.29 6.93 -3.64
N ILE A 40 -0.26 5.62 -3.92
CA ILE A 40 0.63 4.67 -3.25
C ILE A 40 2.10 5.10 -3.44
N ARG A 41 2.51 5.41 -4.67
CA ARG A 41 3.88 5.87 -4.97
C ARG A 41 4.22 7.14 -4.20
N LYS A 42 3.36 8.16 -4.21
CA LYS A 42 3.58 9.40 -3.45
C LYS A 42 3.73 9.12 -1.95
N SER A 43 2.91 8.23 -1.39
CA SER A 43 3.00 7.83 0.01
C SER A 43 4.30 7.11 0.35
N THR A 44 4.88 6.32 -0.56
CA THR A 44 6.23 5.75 -0.35
C THR A 44 7.36 6.79 -0.33
N LEU A 45 7.09 8.01 -0.81
CA LEU A 45 8.02 9.14 -0.78
C LEU A 45 7.76 10.09 0.42
N GLY A 46 6.88 9.71 1.35
CA GLY A 46 6.54 10.51 2.53
C GLY A 46 5.32 11.41 2.38
N ALA A 47 4.61 11.37 1.25
CA ALA A 47 3.40 12.16 1.09
C ALA A 47 2.22 11.61 1.93
N GLY A 48 1.44 12.53 2.50
CA GLY A 48 0.28 12.22 3.33
C GLY A 48 0.57 12.24 4.83
N THR A 49 -0.38 11.72 5.60
CA THR A 49 -0.27 11.57 7.05
C THR A 49 0.05 10.13 7.42
N ASP A 50 0.59 9.90 8.61
CA ASP A 50 0.81 8.56 9.14
C ASP A 50 -0.46 7.70 9.11
N TYR A 51 -1.63 8.30 9.36
CA TYR A 51 -2.91 7.61 9.31
C TYR A 51 -3.20 7.06 7.90
N VAL A 52 -3.04 7.89 6.86
CA VAL A 52 -3.27 7.48 5.47
C VAL A 52 -2.31 6.36 5.06
N VAL A 53 -1.03 6.52 5.37
CA VAL A 53 -0.01 5.50 5.04
C VAL A 53 -0.29 4.18 5.76
N GLN A 54 -0.69 4.22 7.03
CA GLN A 54 -1.06 3.00 7.76
C GLN A 54 -2.30 2.33 7.20
N SER A 55 -3.29 3.10 6.72
CA SER A 55 -4.44 2.51 6.02
C SER A 55 -3.99 1.74 4.79
N TYR A 56 -3.05 2.28 4.00
CA TYR A 56 -2.52 1.59 2.82
C TYR A 56 -1.71 0.35 3.20
N VAL A 57 -0.93 0.41 4.27
CA VAL A 57 -0.19 -0.73 4.82
C VAL A 57 -1.15 -1.86 5.20
N ASN A 58 -2.20 -1.56 5.97
CA ASN A 58 -3.18 -2.56 6.40
C ASN A 58 -3.90 -3.19 5.20
N ASP A 59 -4.28 -2.38 4.22
CA ASP A 59 -4.96 -2.84 3.00
C ASP A 59 -4.05 -3.75 2.17
N LEU A 60 -2.77 -3.41 2.01
CA LEU A 60 -1.79 -4.25 1.30
C LEU A 60 -1.49 -5.55 2.05
N ILE A 61 -1.40 -5.53 3.38
CA ILE A 61 -1.19 -6.74 4.19
C ILE A 61 -2.37 -7.70 4.01
N ALA A 62 -3.60 -7.20 4.12
CA ALA A 62 -4.80 -8.01 3.92
C ALA A 62 -4.83 -8.59 2.50
N ALA A 63 -4.52 -7.77 1.49
CA ALA A 63 -4.51 -8.21 0.10
C ALA A 63 -3.43 -9.27 -0.20
N LEU A 64 -2.22 -9.11 0.33
CA LEU A 64 -1.14 -10.07 0.17
C LEU A 64 -1.43 -11.40 0.88
N ALA A 65 -2.05 -11.35 2.06
CA ALA A 65 -2.47 -12.55 2.79
C ALA A 65 -3.53 -13.34 2.00
N SER A 66 -4.51 -12.65 1.38
CA SER A 66 -5.53 -13.30 0.55
C SER A 66 -5.01 -13.79 -0.80
N SER A 67 -3.95 -13.19 -1.35
CA SER A 67 -3.38 -13.61 -2.64
C SER A 67 -2.45 -14.83 -2.55
N GLN A 68 -2.05 -15.24 -1.34
CA GLN A 68 -1.23 -16.44 -1.11
C GLN A 68 -2.05 -17.70 -0.80
N GLN A 69 -3.38 -17.60 -0.82
CA GLN A 69 -4.31 -18.73 -0.73
C GLN A 69 -4.77 -19.13 -2.13
#